data_AF-A0A8X7UBN5-F1
#
_entry.id   AF-A0A8X7UBN5-F1
#
_cell.length_a   1.000
_cell.length_b   1.000
_cell.length_c   1.000
_cell.angle_alpha   90.00
_cell.angle_beta   90.00
_cell.angle_gamma   90.00
#
_symmetry.space_group_name_H-M   'P 1'
#
loop_
_entity.id
_entity.type
_entity.pdbx_description
1 polymer ?
#
loop_
_entity_poly.entity_id
_entity_poly.type
_entity_poly.pdbx_seq_one_letter_code
_entity_poly.pdbx_strand_id
1 'polypeptide(L)'
;MVFVNSMGQPGSAVCSELESLHRLGIEFATGHHVDLCLLRERYRFLRSIYKHHCNADDEVIFSALDIRVKNVAQTTLFDHLFELLNSATEIDESHRRELSSSTGALKTSVSQNLAKEQKQVFPLLIEKFKHKEQAYIVWRFLCSIPVNMLAVFLPWLASSISIDESKELQKCLSKIVPGEKLLQQVIFTWL
;
A
#
# COMPACT_ATOMS: atom_id res chain seq x y z
N MET A 1 12.16 13.04 6.86
CA MET A 1 12.94 11.79 7.03
C MET A 1 12.09 10.64 7.59
N VAL A 2 11.29 10.84 8.66
CA VAL A 2 10.44 9.77 9.23
C VAL A 2 9.43 9.23 8.20
N PHE A 3 8.50 10.05 7.71
CA PHE A 3 7.47 9.61 6.73
C PHE A 3 8.05 9.11 5.40
N VAL A 4 9.10 9.75 4.89
CA VAL A 4 9.74 9.32 3.63
C VAL A 4 10.32 7.92 3.75
N ASN A 5 10.95 7.60 4.89
CA ASN A 5 11.60 6.31 5.09
C ASN A 5 10.63 5.24 5.61
N SER A 6 9.55 5.62 6.30
CA SER A 6 8.57 4.67 6.85
C SER A 6 7.38 4.40 5.92
N MET A 7 6.90 5.41 5.19
CA MET A 7 5.71 5.34 4.33
C MET A 7 6.05 5.35 2.83
N GLY A 8 7.21 5.90 2.44
CA GLY A 8 7.64 5.91 1.03
C GLY A 8 7.99 4.53 0.47
N GLN A 9 8.60 3.67 1.29
CA GLN A 9 8.97 2.30 0.91
C GLN A 9 7.75 1.41 0.62
N PRO A 10 6.71 1.38 1.49
CA PRO A 10 5.41 0.79 1.16
C PRO A 10 4.83 1.25 -0.18
N GLY A 11 4.84 2.55 -0.46
CA GLY A 11 4.28 3.11 -1.69
C GLY A 11 5.00 2.61 -2.95
N SER A 12 6.34 2.54 -2.89
CA SER A 12 7.17 1.99 -3.97
C SER A 12 6.86 0.51 -4.24
N ALA A 13 6.83 -0.32 -3.20
CA ALA A 13 6.53 -1.75 -3.31
C ALA A 13 5.13 -2.01 -3.92
N VAL A 14 4.11 -1.23 -3.51
CA VAL A 14 2.76 -1.31 -4.09
C VAL A 14 2.77 -0.95 -5.58
N CYS A 15 3.52 0.08 -5.98
CA CYS A 15 3.61 0.48 -7.39
C CYS A 15 4.30 -0.59 -8.25
N SER A 16 5.38 -1.21 -7.74
CA SER A 16 6.05 -2.31 -8.44
C SER A 16 5.16 -3.54 -8.58
N GLU A 17 4.38 -3.89 -7.55
CA GLU A 17 3.42 -5.00 -7.64
C GLU A 17 2.30 -4.70 -8.64
N LEU A 18 1.75 -3.48 -8.66
CA LEU A 18 0.76 -3.08 -9.67
C LEU A 18 1.31 -3.16 -11.10
N GLU A 19 2.58 -2.79 -11.29
CA GLU A 19 3.24 -2.93 -12.58
C GLU A 19 3.40 -4.39 -12.99
N SER A 20 3.78 -5.26 -12.06
CA SER A 20 3.83 -6.70 -12.31
C SER A 20 2.45 -7.27 -12.67
N LEU A 21 1.41 -6.89 -11.94
CA LEU A 21 0.05 -7.37 -12.19
C LEU A 21 -0.52 -6.86 -13.52
N HIS A 22 -0.24 -5.60 -13.86
CA HIS A 22 -0.62 -5.05 -15.17
C HIS A 22 0.06 -5.78 -16.33
N ARG A 23 1.35 -6.11 -16.20
CA ARG A 23 2.08 -6.90 -17.20
C ARG A 23 1.42 -8.27 -17.42
N LEU A 24 1.06 -8.97 -16.33
CA LEU A 24 0.32 -10.24 -16.40
C LEU A 24 -1.06 -10.06 -17.07
N GLY A 25 -1.75 -8.94 -16.81
CA GLY A 25 -3.00 -8.59 -17.50
C GLY A 25 -2.83 -8.44 -19.01
N ILE A 26 -1.73 -7.82 -19.46
CA ILE A 26 -1.39 -7.69 -20.90
C ILE A 26 -1.05 -9.05 -21.51
N GLU A 27 -0.24 -9.87 -20.82
CA GLU A 27 0.10 -11.22 -21.27
C GLU A 27 -1.16 -12.07 -21.46
N PHE A 28 -2.07 -12.04 -20.48
CA PHE A 28 -3.36 -12.72 -20.58
C PHE A 28 -4.20 -12.22 -21.76
N ALA A 29 -4.26 -10.90 -21.97
CA ALA A 29 -5.00 -10.29 -23.08
C ALA A 29 -4.41 -10.58 -24.46
N THR A 30 -3.12 -10.90 -24.54
CA THR A 30 -2.44 -11.26 -25.80
C THR A 30 -2.46 -12.77 -26.07
N GLY A 31 -3.18 -13.55 -25.25
CA GLY A 31 -3.35 -14.98 -25.44
C GLY A 31 -2.26 -15.85 -24.81
N HIS A 32 -1.39 -15.27 -23.98
CA HIS A 32 -0.44 -16.06 -23.20
C HIS A 32 -1.14 -16.76 -22.03
N HIS A 33 -0.64 -17.94 -21.67
CA HIS A 33 -1.13 -18.68 -20.51
C HIS A 33 -0.71 -17.98 -19.22
N VAL A 34 -1.67 -17.48 -18.45
CA VAL A 34 -1.48 -16.85 -17.14
C VAL A 34 -2.29 -17.63 -16.11
N ASP A 35 -1.68 -17.93 -14.97
CA ASP A 35 -2.39 -18.53 -13.84
C ASP A 35 -3.34 -17.49 -13.21
N LEU A 36 -4.61 -17.59 -13.56
CA LEU A 36 -5.66 -16.69 -13.09
C LEU A 36 -5.96 -16.85 -11.59
N CYS A 37 -5.73 -18.03 -11.02
CA CYS A 37 -5.90 -18.24 -9.58
C CYS A 37 -4.85 -17.42 -8.83
N LEU A 38 -3.58 -17.56 -9.21
CA LEU A 38 -2.48 -16.79 -8.62
C LEU A 38 -2.66 -15.28 -8.84
N LEU A 39 -3.08 -14.87 -10.05
CA LEU A 39 -3.37 -13.46 -10.35
C LEU A 39 -4.44 -12.90 -9.41
N ARG A 40 -5.54 -13.64 -9.23
CA ARG A 40 -6.66 -13.25 -8.34
C ARG A 40 -6.22 -13.16 -6.89
N GLU A 41 -5.40 -14.09 -6.41
CA GLU A 41 -4.87 -14.06 -5.04
C GLU A 41 -4.00 -12.84 -4.80
N ARG A 42 -3.08 -12.52 -5.72
CA ARG A 42 -2.22 -11.33 -5.62
C ARG A 42 -3.03 -10.03 -5.65
N TYR A 43 -4.04 -9.93 -6.51
CA TYR A 43 -4.95 -8.78 -6.52
C TYR A 43 -5.76 -8.65 -5.24
N ARG A 44 -6.30 -9.76 -4.71
CA ARG A 44 -7.03 -9.76 -3.43
C ARG A 44 -6.14 -9.27 -2.30
N PHE A 45 -4.91 -9.77 -2.25
CA PHE A 45 -3.93 -9.37 -1.25
C PHE A 45 -3.60 -7.87 -1.36
N LEU A 46 -3.27 -7.38 -2.55
CA LEU A 46 -2.92 -5.98 -2.77
C LEU A 46 -4.10 -5.03 -2.47
N ARG A 47 -5.32 -5.41 -2.87
CA ARG A 47 -6.55 -4.68 -2.50
C ARG A 47 -6.71 -4.60 -1.00
N SER A 48 -6.47 -5.69 -0.28
CA SER A 48 -6.54 -5.72 1.19
C SER A 48 -5.55 -4.74 1.82
N ILE A 49 -4.29 -4.76 1.37
CA ILE A 49 -3.26 -3.81 1.82
C ILE A 49 -3.71 -2.37 1.57
N TYR A 50 -4.06 -2.05 0.33
CA TYR A 50 -4.38 -0.68 -0.06
C TYR A 50 -5.64 -0.16 0.64
N LYS A 51 -6.64 -1.01 0.85
CA LYS A 51 -7.85 -0.65 1.61
C LYS A 51 -7.50 -0.29 3.06
N HIS A 52 -6.68 -1.10 3.73
CA HIS A 52 -6.24 -0.80 5.08
C HIS A 52 -5.37 0.46 5.14
N HIS A 53 -4.56 0.72 4.13
CA HIS A 53 -3.81 1.96 3.99
C HIS A 53 -4.75 3.17 3.91
N CYS A 54 -5.73 3.17 2.99
CA CYS A 54 -6.68 4.27 2.84
C CYS A 54 -7.46 4.53 4.13
N ASN A 55 -7.97 3.46 4.76
CA ASN A 55 -8.67 3.58 6.04
C ASN A 55 -7.77 4.20 7.12
N ALA A 56 -6.50 3.78 7.20
CA ALA A 56 -5.53 4.34 8.14
C ALA A 56 -5.16 5.79 7.81
N ASP A 57 -5.13 6.18 6.53
CA ASP A 57 -4.96 7.57 6.13
C ASP A 57 -6.11 8.43 6.63
N ASP A 58 -7.36 8.03 6.39
CA ASP A 58 -8.54 8.75 6.86
C ASP A 58 -8.57 8.88 8.38
N GLU A 59 -8.43 7.75 9.09
CA GLU A 59 -8.53 7.68 10.56
C GLU A 59 -7.38 8.38 11.30
N VAL A 60 -6.19 8.44 10.69
CA VAL A 60 -4.98 8.90 11.39
C VAL A 60 -4.35 10.11 10.70
N ILE A 61 -4.00 9.99 9.41
CA ILE A 61 -3.24 11.03 8.70
C ILE A 61 -4.09 12.27 8.44
N PHE A 62 -5.22 12.10 7.75
CA PHE A 62 -6.13 13.19 7.42
C PHE A 62 -6.82 13.71 8.67
N SER A 63 -7.22 12.84 9.59
CA SER A 63 -7.74 13.27 10.90
C SER A 63 -6.74 14.15 11.67
N ALA A 64 -5.44 13.83 11.67
CA ALA A 64 -4.43 14.68 12.29
C ALA A 64 -4.24 16.01 11.55
N LEU A 65 -4.25 15.98 10.21
CA LEU A 65 -4.09 17.16 9.38
C LEU A 65 -5.30 18.09 9.43
N ASP A 66 -6.53 17.58 9.52
CA ASP A 66 -7.77 18.36 9.49
C ASP A 66 -7.87 19.34 10.68
N ILE A 67 -7.25 18.98 11.81
CA ILE A 67 -7.07 19.88 12.97
C ILE A 67 -6.29 21.15 12.58
N ARG A 68 -5.40 21.07 11.58
CA ARG A 68 -4.41 22.12 11.24
C ARG A 68 -4.55 22.65 9.81
N VAL A 69 -5.24 21.95 8.91
CA VAL A 69 -5.36 22.24 7.47
C VAL A 69 -6.70 21.71 6.95
N LYS A 70 -7.53 22.54 6.31
CA LYS A 70 -8.86 22.13 5.81
C LYS A 70 -8.79 21.46 4.44
N ASN A 71 -9.71 20.51 4.22
CA ASN A 71 -10.10 19.89 2.94
C ASN A 71 -9.06 18.97 2.28
N VAL A 72 -9.02 17.71 2.71
CA VAL A 72 -8.40 16.60 1.96
C VAL A 72 -9.38 15.42 1.94
N ALA A 73 -9.61 14.83 0.76
CA ALA A 73 -10.45 13.64 0.59
C ALA A 73 -9.87 12.74 -0.52
N GLN A 74 -10.09 11.43 -0.40
CA GLN A 74 -9.58 10.37 -1.27
C GLN A 74 -10.72 9.65 -2.02
N THR A 75 -10.42 8.99 -3.15
CA THR A 75 -11.38 8.19 -3.95
C THR A 75 -10.88 6.76 -4.14
N THR A 76 -11.77 5.76 -4.13
CA THR A 76 -11.44 4.33 -4.18
C THR A 76 -11.79 3.68 -5.52
N LEU A 77 -10.79 3.22 -6.28
CA LEU A 77 -10.94 2.54 -7.58
C LEU A 77 -10.80 1.01 -7.53
N PHE A 78 -10.41 0.46 -6.37
CA PHE A 78 -10.14 -0.97 -6.21
C PHE A 78 -11.38 -1.88 -6.27
N ASP A 79 -12.57 -1.37 -5.94
CA ASP A 79 -13.77 -2.20 -5.82
C ASP A 79 -14.27 -2.69 -7.18
N HIS A 80 -14.21 -1.84 -8.21
CA HIS A 80 -14.64 -2.21 -9.57
C HIS A 80 -13.75 -3.32 -10.18
N LEU A 81 -12.42 -3.25 -9.99
CA LEU A 81 -11.52 -4.28 -10.51
C LEU A 81 -11.70 -5.64 -9.86
N PHE A 82 -11.96 -5.65 -8.56
CA PHE A 82 -12.12 -6.90 -7.82
C PHE A 82 -13.34 -7.68 -8.31
N GLU A 83 -14.42 -6.99 -8.65
CA GLU A 83 -15.60 -7.61 -9.25
C GLU A 83 -15.30 -8.20 -10.63
N LEU A 84 -14.57 -7.48 -11.49
CA LEU A 84 -14.14 -8.00 -12.81
C LEU A 84 -13.26 -9.25 -12.72
N LEU A 85 -12.35 -9.31 -11.74
CA LEU A 85 -11.50 -10.49 -11.52
C LEU A 85 -12.30 -11.70 -11.00
N ASN A 86 -13.38 -11.47 -10.25
CA ASN A 86 -14.26 -12.54 -9.75
C ASN A 86 -15.20 -13.06 -10.84
N SER A 87 -15.66 -12.20 -11.77
CA SER A 87 -16.54 -12.57 -12.86
C SER A 87 -15.83 -13.30 -14.01
N ALA A 88 -14.50 -13.17 -14.13
CA ALA A 88 -13.65 -13.81 -15.14
C ALA A 88 -13.56 -15.35 -15.00
N THR A 89 -14.68 -16.04 -15.18
CA THR A 89 -14.82 -17.51 -15.13
C THR A 89 -15.00 -18.13 -16.50
N GLU A 90 -15.53 -17.39 -17.48
CA GLU A 90 -15.61 -17.78 -18.90
C GLU A 90 -14.88 -16.73 -19.76
N ILE A 91 -13.76 -17.14 -20.37
CA ILE A 91 -12.76 -16.24 -20.93
C ILE A 91 -13.01 -16.05 -22.43
N ASP A 92 -13.83 -15.07 -22.80
CA ASP A 92 -13.83 -14.56 -24.17
C ASP A 92 -12.77 -13.44 -24.37
N GLU A 93 -12.52 -13.07 -25.62
CA GLU A 93 -11.60 -11.96 -25.98
C GLU A 93 -12.02 -10.60 -25.37
N SER A 94 -13.31 -10.39 -25.11
CA SER A 94 -13.81 -9.14 -24.53
C SER A 94 -13.39 -9.03 -23.06
N HIS A 95 -13.62 -10.08 -22.26
CA HIS A 95 -13.27 -10.14 -20.85
C HIS A 95 -11.75 -10.00 -20.63
N ARG A 96 -10.94 -10.58 -21.52
CA ARG A 96 -9.48 -10.44 -21.45
C ARG A 96 -9.01 -9.01 -21.65
N ARG A 97 -9.57 -8.32 -22.65
CA ARG A 97 -9.24 -6.91 -22.92
C ARG A 97 -9.71 -6.01 -21.80
N GLU A 98 -10.93 -6.21 -21.30
CA GLU A 98 -11.48 -5.45 -20.18
C GLU A 98 -10.65 -5.63 -18.91
N LEU A 99 -10.21 -6.86 -18.60
CA LEU A 99 -9.31 -7.12 -17.49
C LEU A 99 -8.02 -6.32 -17.67
N SER A 100 -7.34 -6.44 -18.81
CA SER A 100 -6.10 -5.71 -19.10
C SER A 100 -6.26 -4.19 -18.98
N SER A 101 -7.30 -3.62 -19.59
CA SER A 101 -7.61 -2.18 -19.46
C SER A 101 -7.82 -1.77 -18.01
N SER A 102 -8.53 -2.58 -17.23
CA SER A 102 -8.78 -2.31 -15.82
C SER A 102 -7.50 -2.39 -14.99
N THR A 103 -6.64 -3.38 -15.23
CA THR A 103 -5.32 -3.48 -14.56
C THR A 103 -4.48 -2.22 -14.80
N GLY A 104 -4.54 -1.66 -16.01
CA GLY A 104 -3.86 -0.42 -16.38
C GLY A 104 -4.45 0.80 -15.66
N ALA A 105 -5.77 0.94 -15.66
CA ALA A 105 -6.46 2.01 -14.93
C ALA A 105 -6.12 1.98 -13.44
N LEU A 106 -6.12 0.80 -12.81
CA LEU A 106 -5.76 0.65 -11.40
C LEU A 106 -4.31 1.06 -11.15
N LYS A 107 -3.35 0.54 -11.93
CA LYS A 107 -1.94 0.91 -11.83
C LYS A 107 -1.80 2.42 -11.86
N THR A 108 -2.38 3.07 -12.87
CA THR A 108 -2.27 4.52 -13.05
C THR A 108 -2.86 5.27 -11.86
N SER A 109 -4.10 4.98 -11.47
CA SER A 109 -4.77 5.76 -10.44
C SER A 109 -4.16 5.58 -9.06
N VAL A 110 -3.75 4.36 -8.69
CA VAL A 110 -3.15 4.09 -7.39
C VAL A 110 -1.75 4.69 -7.31
N SER A 111 -0.92 4.51 -8.34
CA SER A 111 0.41 5.13 -8.37
C SER A 111 0.33 6.66 -8.37
N GLN A 112 -0.65 7.25 -9.07
CA GLN A 112 -0.88 8.69 -9.01
C GLN A 112 -1.31 9.15 -7.62
N ASN A 113 -2.18 8.39 -6.95
CA ASN A 113 -2.64 8.74 -5.61
C ASN A 113 -1.48 8.66 -4.58
N LEU A 114 -0.71 7.58 -4.56
CA LEU A 114 0.47 7.45 -3.70
C LEU A 114 1.51 8.55 -3.99
N ALA A 115 1.74 8.88 -5.26
CA ALA A 115 2.63 9.97 -5.64
C ALA A 115 2.10 11.35 -5.18
N LYS A 116 0.78 11.55 -5.21
CA LYS A 116 0.13 12.77 -4.71
C LYS A 116 0.30 12.87 -3.20
N GLU A 117 0.08 11.80 -2.45
CA GLU A 117 0.31 11.75 -1.00
C GLU A 117 1.76 12.10 -0.66
N GLN A 118 2.72 11.48 -1.35
CA GLN A 118 4.14 11.77 -1.13
C GLN A 118 4.50 13.23 -1.42
N LYS A 119 3.89 13.84 -2.46
CA LYS A 119 4.18 15.21 -2.88
C LYS A 119 3.43 16.28 -2.08
N GLN A 120 2.24 15.98 -1.57
CA GLN A 120 1.34 16.97 -0.96
C GLN A 120 1.13 16.72 0.53
N VAL A 121 0.92 15.47 0.94
CA VAL A 121 0.56 15.12 2.32
C VAL A 121 1.82 15.01 3.19
N PHE A 122 2.86 14.31 2.72
CA PHE A 122 4.07 14.11 3.53
C PHE A 122 4.79 15.42 3.88
N PRO A 123 4.92 16.41 2.97
CA PRO A 123 5.52 17.69 3.33
C PRO A 123 4.72 18.43 4.40
N LEU A 124 3.39 18.39 4.35
CA LEU A 124 2.53 19.00 5.38
C LEU A 124 2.74 18.35 6.74
N LEU A 125 2.86 17.03 6.79
CA LEU A 125 3.16 16.32 8.04
C LEU A 125 4.53 16.70 8.59
N ILE A 126 5.52 16.88 7.72
CA ILE A 126 6.88 17.29 8.11
C ILE A 126 6.88 18.75 8.62
N GLU A 127 6.15 19.64 7.95
CA GLU A 127 6.12 21.07 8.28
C GLU A 127 5.30 21.35 9.55
N LYS A 128 4.13 20.70 9.68
CA LYS A 128 3.16 21.05 10.73
C LYS A 128 3.37 20.32 12.05
N PHE A 129 4.14 19.23 12.09
CA PHE A 129 4.29 18.39 13.30
C PHE A 129 5.75 18.25 13.71
N LYS A 130 6.02 18.26 15.02
CA LYS A 130 7.35 17.98 15.58
C LYS A 130 7.71 16.52 15.37
N HIS A 131 9.01 16.19 15.37
CA HIS A 131 9.47 14.81 15.19
C HIS A 131 8.82 13.77 16.10
N LYS A 132 8.57 14.11 17.38
CA LYS A 132 7.85 13.21 18.31
C LYS A 132 6.39 12.98 17.90
N GLU A 133 5.70 14.02 17.44
CA GLU A 133 4.33 13.92 16.93
C GLU A 133 4.31 13.11 15.62
N GLN A 134 5.27 13.33 14.72
CA GLN A 134 5.40 12.55 13.48
C GLN A 134 5.58 11.05 13.78
N ALA A 135 6.48 10.69 14.69
CA ALA A 135 6.68 9.29 15.09
C ALA A 135 5.41 8.71 15.71
N TYR A 136 4.72 9.47 16.56
CA TYR A 136 3.45 9.05 17.14
C TYR A 136 2.35 8.83 16.09
N ILE A 137 2.26 9.70 15.08
CA ILE A 137 1.31 9.57 13.96
C ILE A 137 1.60 8.29 13.16
N VAL A 138 2.86 8.01 12.81
CA VAL A 138 3.21 6.77 12.10
C VAL A 138 2.93 5.54 12.96
N TRP A 139 3.21 5.59 14.27
CA TRP A 139 2.87 4.51 15.18
C TRP A 139 1.35 4.27 15.22
N ARG A 140 0.56 5.33 15.33
CA ARG A 140 -0.92 5.28 15.30
C ARG A 140 -1.45 4.72 13.99
N PHE A 141 -0.83 5.06 12.86
CA PHE A 141 -1.15 4.51 11.54
C PHE A 141 -0.89 3.00 11.49
N LEU A 142 0.22 2.52 12.04
CA LEU A 142 0.48 1.08 12.13
C LEU A 142 -0.57 0.40 13.04
N CYS A 143 -0.94 1.02 14.16
CA CYS A 143 -1.93 0.48 15.08
C CYS A 143 -3.37 0.44 14.53
N SER A 144 -3.72 1.23 13.52
CA SER A 144 -5.05 1.15 12.88
C SER A 144 -5.16 0.01 11.87
N ILE A 145 -4.03 -0.59 11.48
CA ILE A 145 -4.03 -1.78 10.63
C ILE A 145 -4.18 -3.03 11.50
N PRO A 146 -5.11 -3.95 11.19
CA PRO A 146 -5.26 -5.20 11.93
C PRO A 146 -3.94 -5.99 12.02
N VAL A 147 -3.64 -6.53 13.21
CA VAL A 147 -2.37 -7.21 13.47
C VAL A 147 -2.13 -8.42 12.56
N ASN A 148 -3.19 -9.17 12.23
CA ASN A 148 -3.13 -10.29 11.29
C ASN A 148 -2.78 -9.83 9.87
N MET A 149 -3.12 -8.59 9.50
CA MET A 149 -2.72 -8.00 8.23
C MET A 149 -1.26 -7.54 8.29
N LEU A 150 -0.81 -6.90 9.37
CA LEU A 150 0.60 -6.52 9.56
C LEU A 150 1.54 -7.72 9.49
N ALA A 151 1.15 -8.85 10.08
CA ALA A 151 1.91 -10.10 10.07
C ALA A 151 2.17 -10.68 8.67
N VAL A 152 1.36 -10.30 7.68
CA VAL A 152 1.54 -10.72 6.26
C VAL A 152 2.12 -9.58 5.42
N PHE A 153 1.73 -8.34 5.71
CA PHE A 153 2.19 -7.15 4.99
C PHE A 153 3.68 -6.87 5.21
N LEU A 154 4.17 -6.89 6.45
CA LEU A 154 5.56 -6.53 6.73
C LEU A 154 6.57 -7.51 6.09
N PRO A 155 6.36 -8.85 6.12
CA PRO A 155 7.24 -9.77 5.41
C PRO A 155 7.18 -9.58 3.90
N TRP A 156 5.97 -9.37 3.35
CA TRP A 156 5.81 -9.08 1.93
C TRP A 156 6.57 -7.81 1.54
N LEU A 157 6.44 -6.74 2.33
CA LEU A 157 7.13 -5.48 2.09
C LEU A 157 8.65 -5.66 2.12
N ALA A 158 9.17 -6.34 3.15
CA ALA A 158 10.60 -6.63 3.27
C ALA A 158 11.15 -7.42 2.08
N SER A 159 10.36 -8.35 1.52
CA SER A 159 10.72 -9.09 0.30
C SER A 159 10.59 -8.29 -1.00
N SER A 160 9.86 -7.16 -0.98
CA SER A 160 9.55 -6.35 -2.17
C SER A 160 10.47 -5.14 -2.34
N ILE A 161 11.33 -4.87 -1.36
CA ILE A 161 12.29 -3.75 -1.36
C ILE A 161 13.72 -4.28 -1.29
N SER A 162 14.69 -3.43 -1.59
CA SER A 162 16.10 -3.82 -1.47
C SER A 162 16.52 -4.05 -0.01
N ILE A 163 17.61 -4.79 0.19
CA ILE A 163 18.17 -5.06 1.53
C ILE A 163 18.48 -3.75 2.27
N ASP A 164 18.99 -2.74 1.56
CA ASP A 164 19.34 -1.46 2.18
C ASP A 164 18.09 -0.63 2.53
N GLU A 165 17.05 -0.67 1.70
CA GLU A 165 15.75 -0.07 2.03
C GLU A 165 15.09 -0.75 3.23
N SER A 166 15.18 -2.09 3.31
CA SER A 166 14.68 -2.86 4.45
C SER A 166 15.40 -2.49 5.75
N LYS A 167 16.75 -2.39 5.73
CA LYS A 167 17.52 -1.93 6.89
C LYS A 167 17.13 -0.52 7.34
N GLU A 168 16.94 0.41 6.41
CA GLU A 168 16.51 1.76 6.74
C GLU A 168 15.07 1.80 7.27
N LEU A 169 14.17 0.96 6.75
CA LEU A 169 12.82 0.77 7.29
C LEU A 169 12.87 0.25 8.72
N GLN A 170 13.63 -0.81 9.00
CA GLN A 170 13.79 -1.37 10.34
C GLN A 170 14.36 -0.34 11.33
N LYS A 171 15.39 0.42 10.91
CA LYS A 171 15.97 1.52 11.69
C LYS A 171 14.99 2.68 11.92
N CYS A 172 14.08 2.92 11.00
CA CYS A 172 13.01 3.90 11.18
C CYS A 172 12.00 3.41 12.22
N LEU A 173 11.54 2.17 12.06
CA LEU A 173 10.56 1.55 12.95
C LEU A 173 11.06 1.41 14.37
N SER A 174 12.36 1.19 14.61
CA SER A 174 12.92 1.13 15.98
C SER A 174 12.82 2.45 16.74
N LYS A 175 12.63 3.57 16.03
CA LYS A 175 12.39 4.90 16.62
C LYS A 175 10.91 5.24 16.77
N ILE A 176 10.04 4.48 16.10
CA ILE A 176 8.58 4.71 16.04
C ILE A 176 7.87 3.78 17.01
N VAL A 177 8.22 2.49 16.97
CA VAL A 177 7.64 1.45 17.82
C VAL A 177 8.06 1.71 19.27
N PRO A 178 7.11 1.72 20.21
CA PRO A 178 7.38 1.84 21.64
C PRO A 178 8.46 0.85 22.14
N GLY A 179 9.17 1.23 23.20
CA GLY A 179 10.37 0.54 23.71
C GLY A 179 10.13 -0.83 24.36
N GLU A 180 8.88 -1.30 24.38
CA GLU A 180 8.47 -2.57 24.97
C GLU A 180 9.10 -3.74 24.21
N LYS A 181 9.97 -4.50 24.91
CA LYS A 181 10.78 -5.57 24.32
C LYS A 181 9.97 -6.59 23.52
N LEU A 182 8.82 -7.03 24.05
CA LEU A 182 7.97 -8.01 23.37
C LEU A 182 7.33 -7.46 22.10
N LEU A 183 6.92 -6.19 22.13
CA LEU A 183 6.31 -5.52 20.98
C LEU A 183 7.32 -5.35 19.85
N GLN A 184 8.52 -4.86 20.18
CA GLN A 184 9.61 -4.75 19.22
C GLN A 184 9.97 -6.13 18.65
N GLN A 185 10.08 -7.15 19.50
CA GLN A 185 10.38 -8.51 19.05
C GLN A 185 9.35 -9.02 18.02
N VAL A 186 8.06 -8.81 18.25
CA VAL A 186 7.01 -9.23 17.31
C VAL A 186 7.15 -8.50 15.97
N ILE A 187 7.21 -7.16 15.97
CA ILE A 187 7.28 -6.38 14.73
C ILE A 187 8.55 -6.70 13.93
N PHE A 188 9.71 -6.81 14.59
CA PHE A 188 10.97 -7.10 13.91
C PHE A 188 11.14 -8.57 13.52
N THR A 189 10.32 -9.49 14.03
CA THR A 189 10.29 -10.87 13.50
C THR A 189 9.61 -10.93 12.13
N TRP A 190 8.81 -9.92 11.79
CA TRP A 190 8.10 -9.83 10.51
C TRP A 190 8.86 -9.02 9.44
N LEU A 191 10.08 -8.53 9.72
CA LEU A 191 10.89 -7.67 8.83
C LEU A 191 12.28 -8.25 8.62
#